data_AF-A0A915LXW0-F1
#
_entry.id   AF-A0A915LXW0-F1
#
_cell.length_a   1.000
_cell.length_b   1.000
_cell.length_c   1.000
_cell.angle_alpha   90.00
_cell.angle_beta   90.00
_cell.angle_gamma   90.00
#
_symmetry.space_group_name_H-M   'P 1'
#
loop_
_entity.id
_entity.type
_entity.pdbx_description
1 polymer ?
#
loop_
_entity_poly.entity_id
_entity_poly.type
_entity_poly.pdbx_seq_one_letter_code
_entity_poly.pdbx_strand_id
1 'polypeptide(L)'
;EWRERYLAWNDHGKARVSDLFRRIDKLGTGRVPRQQFIDGIISSKFPTTLLEMNKVANEFDGGDGLISSKEFMNALRYDPNKRIPPKSETERIHEEIARETARCTCVRRFPILHLSTDKDKIFLLLT
;
A
#
# COMPACT_ATOMS: atom_id res chain seq x y z
N GLU A 1 -4.46 5.14 -12.42
CA GLU A 1 -4.61 3.70 -12.10
C GLU A 1 -3.43 3.06 -11.38
N TRP A 2 -2.20 2.99 -11.96
CA TRP A 2 -1.06 2.30 -11.28
C TRP A 2 -0.72 2.89 -9.91
N ARG A 3 -0.54 4.21 -9.84
CA ARG A 3 -0.20 4.95 -8.62
C ARG A 3 -1.20 4.71 -7.49
N GLU A 4 -2.49 4.73 -7.78
CA GLU A 4 -3.55 4.54 -6.78
C GLU A 4 -3.56 3.11 -6.25
N ARG A 5 -3.42 2.11 -7.13
CA ARG A 5 -3.26 0.70 -6.70
C ARG A 5 -2.02 0.50 -5.84
N TYR A 6 -0.91 1.11 -6.22
CA TYR A 6 0.35 1.01 -5.48
C TYR A 6 0.23 1.68 -4.10
N LEU A 7 -0.39 2.86 -4.02
CA LEU A 7 -0.65 3.55 -2.75
C LEU A 7 -1.57 2.73 -1.84
N ALA A 8 -2.70 2.21 -2.35
CA ALA A 8 -3.61 1.38 -1.58
C ALA A 8 -2.91 0.10 -1.06
N TRP A 9 -2.10 -0.54 -1.91
CA TRP A 9 -1.32 -1.73 -1.53
C TRP A 9 -0.27 -1.42 -0.45
N ASN A 10 0.38 -0.25 -0.52
CA ASN A 10 1.40 0.20 0.41
C ASN A 10 0.80 0.73 1.75
N ASP A 11 -0.44 1.26 1.75
CA ASP A 11 -1.15 1.75 2.94
C ASP A 11 -1.52 0.62 3.92
N HIS A 12 -1.76 -0.59 3.41
CA HIS A 12 -1.98 -1.79 4.24
C HIS A 12 -0.71 -2.33 4.93
N GLY A 13 0.39 -1.58 4.97
CA GLY A 13 1.62 -1.94 5.68
C GLY A 13 2.40 -3.10 5.04
N LYS A 14 2.05 -3.54 3.83
CA LYS A 14 2.60 -4.75 3.18
C LYS A 14 4.02 -4.56 2.64
N ALA A 15 4.40 -3.33 2.30
CA ALA A 15 5.78 -2.91 2.12
C ALA A 15 5.84 -1.39 2.30
N ARG A 16 6.85 -0.86 2.98
CA ARG A 16 7.10 0.58 2.94
C ARG A 16 7.98 0.87 1.74
N VAL A 17 7.56 1.78 0.87
CA VAL A 17 8.40 2.25 -0.24
C VAL A 17 9.82 2.67 0.22
N SER A 18 9.96 3.24 1.42
CA SER A 18 11.26 3.56 2.02
C SER A 18 12.17 2.34 2.20
N ASP A 19 11.60 1.19 2.54
CA ASP A 19 12.33 -0.04 2.79
C ASP A 19 12.82 -0.68 1.50
N LEU A 20 12.06 -0.51 0.41
CA LEU A 20 12.50 -0.87 -0.93
C LEU A 20 13.79 -0.14 -1.29
N PHE A 21 13.80 1.19 -1.22
CA PHE A 21 14.98 1.98 -1.56
C PHE A 21 16.16 1.67 -0.65
N ARG A 22 15.95 1.53 0.66
CA ARG A 22 17.03 1.18 1.62
C ARG A 22 17.68 -0.18 1.32
N ARG A 23 16.94 -1.15 0.78
CA ARG A 23 17.52 -2.45 0.38
C ARG A 23 18.40 -2.35 -0.86
N ILE A 24 18.08 -1.42 -1.76
CA ILE A 24 18.76 -1.26 -3.05
C ILE A 24 19.95 -0.28 -2.89
N ASP A 25 19.70 0.88 -2.31
CA ASP A 25 20.66 1.97 -2.09
C ASP A 25 21.49 1.74 -0.81
N LYS A 26 22.36 0.73 -0.84
CA LYS A 26 23.22 0.39 0.32
C LYS A 26 24.18 1.51 0.72
N LEU A 27 24.48 2.42 -0.21
CA LEU A 27 25.39 3.53 0.00
C LEU A 27 24.67 4.83 0.41
N GLY A 28 23.33 4.83 0.46
CA GLY A 28 22.55 5.99 0.89
C GLY A 28 22.66 7.20 -0.04
N THR A 29 22.89 6.96 -1.33
CA THR A 29 23.02 8.01 -2.36
C THR A 29 21.70 8.74 -2.66
N GLY A 30 20.56 8.15 -2.27
CA GLY A 30 19.22 8.62 -2.58
C GLY A 30 18.74 8.29 -3.99
N ARG A 31 19.55 7.59 -4.79
CA ARG A 31 19.25 7.19 -6.17
C ARG A 31 19.55 5.71 -6.36
N VAL A 32 18.76 5.03 -7.19
CA VAL A 32 18.94 3.60 -7.44
C VAL A 32 18.93 3.30 -8.93
N PRO A 33 19.65 2.25 -9.39
CA PRO A 33 19.56 1.82 -10.78
C PRO A 33 18.13 1.47 -11.17
N ARG A 34 17.72 1.96 -12.34
CA ARG A 34 16.39 1.72 -12.95
C ARG A 34 15.98 0.24 -12.87
N GLN A 35 16.87 -0.65 -13.28
CA GLN A 35 16.58 -2.09 -13.31
C GLN A 35 16.32 -2.63 -11.89
N GLN A 36 17.14 -2.25 -10.90
CA GLN A 36 16.96 -2.69 -9.52
C GLN A 36 15.68 -2.14 -8.89
N PHE A 37 15.26 -0.93 -9.27
CA PHE A 37 13.96 -0.38 -8.88
C PHE A 37 12.80 -1.23 -9.44
N ILE A 38 12.83 -1.55 -10.74
CA ILE A 38 11.80 -2.39 -11.38
C ILE A 38 11.75 -3.78 -10.72
N ASP A 39 12.89 -4.45 -10.60
CA ASP A 39 12.99 -5.79 -10.03
C ASP A 39 12.54 -5.81 -8.57
N GLY A 40 12.86 -4.76 -7.83
CA GLY A 40 12.46 -4.60 -6.44
C GLY A 40 10.95 -4.47 -6.26
N ILE A 41 10.25 -3.74 -7.15
CA ILE A 41 8.78 -3.63 -7.11
C ILE A 41 8.13 -4.96 -7.52
N ILE A 42 8.61 -5.62 -8.58
CA ILE A 42 8.08 -6.94 -8.99
C ILE A 42 8.27 -7.97 -7.86
N SER A 43 9.43 -7.97 -7.21
CA SER A 43 9.74 -8.87 -6.09
C SER A 43 8.88 -8.61 -4.85
N SER A 44 8.32 -7.41 -4.70
CA SER A 44 7.45 -7.03 -3.58
C SER A 44 6.09 -7.73 -3.57
N LYS A 45 5.76 -8.48 -4.63
CA LYS A 45 4.45 -9.14 -4.85
C LYS A 45 3.28 -8.16 -4.99
N PHE A 46 3.57 -6.88 -5.24
CA PHE A 46 2.57 -5.96 -5.77
C PHE A 46 2.09 -6.47 -7.14
N PRO A 47 0.77 -6.59 -7.38
CA PRO A 47 0.24 -7.05 -8.67
C PRO A 47 0.46 -6.00 -9.76
N THR A 48 1.60 -6.12 -10.46
CA THR A 48 1.97 -5.28 -11.59
C THR A 48 2.69 -6.10 -12.65
N THR A 49 2.82 -5.54 -13.86
CA THR A 49 3.54 -6.14 -14.98
C THR A 49 4.85 -5.41 -15.26
N LEU A 50 5.78 -6.08 -15.95
CA LEU A 50 7.02 -5.46 -16.41
C LEU A 50 6.76 -4.26 -17.35
N LEU A 51 5.69 -4.31 -18.15
CA LEU A 51 5.32 -3.22 -19.05
C LEU A 51 4.88 -1.97 -18.27
N GLU A 52 4.04 -2.14 -17.26
CA GLU A 52 3.64 -1.04 -16.37
C GLU A 52 4.86 -0.46 -15.65
N MET A 53 5.73 -1.32 -15.12
CA MET A 53 6.93 -0.87 -14.42
C MET A 53 7.91 -0.14 -15.32
N ASN A 54 8.02 -0.51 -16.60
CA ASN A 54 8.83 0.24 -17.55
C ASN A 54 8.24 1.62 -17.86
N LYS A 55 6.90 1.73 -17.97
CA LYS A 55 6.24 3.03 -18.12
C LYS A 55 6.49 3.92 -16.91
N VAL A 56 6.29 3.38 -15.70
CA VAL A 56 6.58 4.09 -14.45
C VAL A 56 8.05 4.51 -14.39
N ALA A 57 8.99 3.59 -14.64
CA ALA A 57 10.41 3.91 -14.60
C ALA A 57 10.80 4.99 -15.62
N ASN A 58 10.18 5.02 -16.81
CA ASN A 58 10.41 6.09 -17.79
C ASN A 58 9.97 7.48 -17.29
N GLU A 59 8.95 7.56 -16.44
CA GLU A 59 8.49 8.85 -15.89
C GLU A 59 9.48 9.44 -14.86
N PHE A 60 10.32 8.60 -14.23
CA PHE A 60 11.26 9.00 -13.19
C PHE A 60 12.74 8.93 -13.61
N ASP A 61 13.03 8.35 -14.77
CA ASP A 61 14.37 8.25 -15.32
C ASP A 61 14.61 9.41 -16.28
N GLY A 62 15.45 10.37 -15.85
CA GLY A 62 15.84 11.53 -16.65
C GLY A 62 16.80 11.20 -17.80
N GLY A 63 17.08 9.93 -18.07
CA GLY A 63 17.97 9.46 -19.13
C GLY A 63 19.35 8.98 -18.65
N ASP A 64 19.59 9.00 -17.33
CA ASP A 64 20.85 8.52 -16.73
C ASP A 64 20.72 7.12 -16.10
N GLY A 65 19.55 6.49 -16.22
CA GLY A 65 19.32 5.13 -15.74
C GLY A 65 19.17 5.04 -14.21
N LEU A 66 18.96 6.17 -13.54
CA LEU A 66 18.87 6.26 -12.08
C LEU A 66 17.56 6.88 -11.61
N ILE A 67 16.85 6.19 -10.72
CA ILE A 67 15.60 6.63 -10.14
C ILE A 67 15.87 7.31 -8.79
N SER A 68 15.43 8.57 -8.64
CA SER A 68 15.53 9.31 -7.40
C SER A 68 14.46 8.87 -6.40
N SER A 69 14.89 8.40 -5.22
CA SER A 69 13.98 7.99 -4.15
C SER A 69 13.12 9.16 -3.68
N LYS A 70 13.70 10.37 -3.62
CA LYS A 70 12.99 11.59 -3.23
C LYS A 70 11.89 11.96 -4.23
N GLU A 71 12.19 11.94 -5.52
CA GLU A 71 11.20 12.27 -6.56
C GLU A 71 10.09 11.23 -6.60
N PHE A 72 10.44 9.95 -6.51
CA PHE A 72 9.45 8.88 -6.45
C PHE A 72 8.56 8.99 -5.22
N MET A 73 9.14 9.17 -4.03
CA MET A 73 8.37 9.38 -2.81
C MET A 73 7.52 10.64 -2.88
N ASN A 74 7.99 11.73 -3.49
CA ASN A 74 7.21 12.95 -3.66
C ASN A 74 6.04 12.75 -4.61
N ALA A 75 6.23 12.06 -5.73
CA ALA A 75 5.14 11.74 -6.63
C ALA A 75 4.09 10.83 -5.99
N LEU A 76 4.51 9.94 -5.08
CA LEU A 76 3.59 9.14 -4.25
C LEU A 76 2.97 9.94 -3.09
N ARG A 77 3.70 10.90 -2.52
CA ARG A 77 3.23 11.86 -1.50
C ARG A 77 2.29 12.87 -2.15
N TYR A 78 1.05 12.44 -2.25
CA TYR A 78 -0.16 13.20 -1.97
C TYR A 78 -0.14 14.74 -1.84
N ASP A 79 -1.08 15.32 -2.59
CA ASP A 79 -1.71 16.65 -2.46
C ASP A 79 -2.02 17.03 -0.99
N PRO A 80 -1.64 18.23 -0.51
CA PRO A 80 -1.99 18.74 0.83
C PRO A 80 -3.50 18.82 1.10
N ASN A 81 -4.29 19.08 0.05
CA ASN A 81 -5.75 18.91 -0.11
C ASN A 81 -6.30 17.58 0.38
N LYS A 82 -5.40 16.64 0.24
CA LYS A 82 -5.64 15.26 0.13
C LYS A 82 -6.09 14.62 1.44
N ARG A 83 -5.37 14.96 2.53
CA ARG A 83 -5.02 14.07 3.67
C ARG A 83 -6.09 13.01 3.88
N ILE A 84 -5.82 11.73 3.53
CA ILE A 84 -6.72 10.65 3.91
C ILE A 84 -6.74 10.76 5.42
N PRO A 85 -7.85 11.24 6.01
CA PRO A 85 -7.87 11.44 7.44
C PRO A 85 -7.55 10.08 8.07
N PRO A 86 -6.79 10.04 9.18
CA PRO A 86 -6.60 8.79 9.89
C PRO A 86 -7.99 8.20 10.10
N LYS A 87 -8.18 6.97 9.60
CA LYS A 87 -9.47 6.29 9.68
C LYS A 87 -9.92 6.33 11.12
N SER A 88 -11.16 6.76 11.33
CA SER A 88 -11.80 6.67 12.63
C SER A 88 -11.73 5.24 13.16
N GLU A 89 -11.78 5.09 14.48
CA GLU A 89 -11.80 3.77 15.11
C GLU A 89 -12.91 2.88 14.53
N THR A 90 -14.09 3.46 14.29
CA THR A 90 -15.22 2.80 13.62
C THR A 90 -14.87 2.28 12.22
N GLU A 91 -14.23 3.11 11.38
CA GLU A 91 -13.83 2.70 10.02
C GLU A 91 -12.80 1.55 10.06
N ARG A 92 -11.85 1.62 10.99
CA ARG A 92 -10.84 0.55 11.16
C ARG A 92 -11.50 -0.77 11.57
N ILE A 93 -12.47 -0.72 12.49
CA ILE A 93 -13.19 -1.92 12.93
C ILE A 93 -14.02 -2.50 11.79
N HIS A 94 -14.73 -1.67 11.02
CA HIS A 94 -15.49 -2.12 9.85
C HIS A 94 -14.60 -2.78 8.78
N GLU A 95 -13.42 -2.22 8.50
CA GLU A 95 -12.47 -2.82 7.56
C GLU A 95 -11.93 -4.16 8.06
N GLU A 96 -11.65 -4.30 9.35
CA GLU A 96 -11.20 -5.57 9.93
C GLU A 96 -12.32 -6.62 9.88
N ILE A 97 -13.56 -6.23 10.19
CA ILE A 97 -14.75 -7.08 10.05
C ILE A 97 -14.89 -7.58 8.61
N ALA A 98 -14.81 -6.69 7.62
CA ALA A 98 -14.93 -7.04 6.21
C ALA A 98 -13.80 -7.99 5.77
N ARG A 99 -12.56 -7.72 6.22
CA ARG A 99 -11.39 -8.54 5.90
C ARG A 99 -11.51 -9.96 6.45
N GLU A 100 -11.87 -10.10 7.72
CA GLU A 100 -12.00 -11.41 8.35
C GLU A 100 -13.21 -12.18 7.80
N THR A 101 -14.30 -11.48 7.45
CA THR A 101 -15.43 -12.09 6.74
C THR A 101 -15.01 -12.66 5.38
N ALA A 102 -14.21 -11.92 4.61
CA ALA A 102 -13.73 -12.36 3.30
C ALA A 102 -12.80 -13.59 3.38
N ARG A 103 -12.07 -13.74 4.49
CA ARG A 103 -11.17 -14.88 4.75
C ARG A 103 -11.90 -16.09 5.31
N CYS A 104 -13.13 -15.94 5.78
CA CYS A 104 -13.89 -17.00 6.41
C CYS A 104 -14.28 -18.12 5.42
N THR A 105 -13.83 -19.33 5.73
CA THR A 105 -14.12 -20.58 4.97
C THR A 105 -15.17 -21.46 5.64
N CYS A 106 -15.84 -20.98 6.70
CA CYS A 106 -16.86 -21.75 7.43
C CYS A 106 -18.03 -22.14 6.52
N VAL A 107 -18.51 -23.38 6.68
CA VAL A 107 -19.66 -23.95 5.93
C VAL A 107 -20.94 -23.14 6.16
N ARG A 108 -21.12 -22.62 7.38
CA ARG A 108 -22.20 -21.69 7.74
C ARG A 108 -21.58 -20.42 8.30
N ARG A 109 -21.83 -19.29 7.63
CA ARG A 109 -21.35 -17.98 8.07
C ARG A 109 -22.36 -17.37 9.02
N PHE A 110 -21.91 -16.93 10.18
CA PHE A 110 -22.77 -16.28 11.17
C PHE A 110 -23.01 -14.82 10.78
N PRO A 111 -24.23 -14.31 11.00
CA PRO A 111 -24.56 -12.92 10.70
C PRO A 111 -23.79 -11.99 11.65
N ILE A 112 -23.14 -10.98 11.08
CA ILE A 112 -22.45 -9.96 11.86
C ILE A 112 -23.46 -8.88 12.23
N LEU A 113 -23.74 -8.74 13.52
CA LEU A 113 -24.66 -7.75 14.06
C LEU A 113 -23.90 -6.64 14.77
N HIS A 114 -24.14 -5.39 14.37
CA HIS A 114 -23.57 -4.22 15.01
C HIS A 114 -24.46 -3.76 16.17
N LEU A 115 -23.99 -3.91 17.40
CA LEU A 115 -24.81 -3.72 18.61
C LEU A 115 -24.76 -2.30 19.20
N SER A 116 -23.73 -1.48 18.92
CA SER A 116 -23.63 -0.09 19.40
C SER A 116 -22.46 0.66 18.76
N THR A 117 -22.54 2.00 18.68
CA THR A 117 -21.44 2.92 18.28
C THR A 117 -20.70 3.53 19.48
N ASP A 118 -20.91 3.01 20.69
CA ASP A 118 -20.30 3.57 21.90
C ASP A 118 -18.78 3.37 21.91
N LYS A 119 -18.04 4.38 22.38
CA LYS A 119 -16.62 4.63 22.03
C LYS A 119 -15.62 3.53 22.40
N ASP A 120 -16.00 2.51 23.16
CA ASP A 120 -15.04 1.58 23.72
C ASP A 120 -15.24 0.10 23.34
N LYS A 121 -16.38 -0.33 22.77
CA LYS A 121 -16.62 -1.77 22.52
C LYS A 121 -17.61 -2.06 21.37
N ILE A 122 -17.10 -2.66 20.29
CA ILE A 122 -17.92 -3.38 19.30
C ILE A 122 -17.97 -4.85 19.70
N PHE A 123 -19.15 -5.34 20.09
CA PHE A 123 -19.38 -6.75 20.38
C PHE A 123 -19.83 -7.46 19.11
N LEU A 124 -19.05 -8.44 18.65
CA LEU A 124 -19.45 -9.38 17.62
C LEU A 124 -20.05 -10.61 18.31
N LEU A 125 -21.36 -10.82 18.18
CA LEU A 125 -21.97 -12.09 18.55
C LEU A 125 -21.79 -13.06 17.38
N LEU A 126 -20.92 -14.04 17.57
CA LEU A 126 -20.93 -15.27 16.79
C LEU A 126 -22.01 -16.15 17.45
N THR A 127 -23.23 -16.13 16.92
CA THR A 127 -24.28 -17.09 17.33
C THR A 127 -24.03 -18.48 16.80
#